data_AF-A0A7K1EL57-F1
#
_entry.id   AF-A0A7K1EL57-F1
#
_cell.length_a   1.000
_cell.length_b   1.000
_cell.length_c   1.000
_cell.angle_alpha   90.00
_cell.angle_beta   90.00
_cell.angle_gamma   90.00
#
_symmetry.space_group_name_H-M   'P 1'
#
loop_
_entity.id
_entity.type
_entity.pdbx_description
1 polymer ?
#
loop_
_entity_poly.entity_id
_entity_poly.type
_entity_poly.pdbx_seq_one_letter_code
_entity_poly.pdbx_strand_id
1 'polypeptide(L)'
;MAIAEDDIQKVRAVATLSDVISPYAQLRRAGRSQVGLCPFHSERTPSFNVNDDTGRYMCFGCGAKGDVFNFVQAMEHLDFIGAVEKLAGKFGIELHYTSGAGSGERKHRKDLQQLMERAVDWYHARLLEGPDARAAREYLRARDLAGDVARQFKIGWAPDEWDALSRALD
;
A
#
# COMPACT_ATOMS: atom_id res chain seq x y z
N MET A 1 17.20 -11.93 3.12
CA MET A 1 17.33 -10.77 4.02
C MET A 1 16.54 -11.04 5.28
N ALA A 2 17.08 -10.79 6.47
CA ALA A 2 16.33 -10.93 7.72
C ALA A 2 16.36 -9.58 8.46
N ILE A 3 15.20 -9.13 8.93
CA ILE A 3 15.12 -8.03 9.89
C ILE A 3 15.55 -8.62 11.24
N ALA A 4 16.23 -7.83 12.08
CA ALA A 4 16.57 -8.25 13.43
C ALA A 4 15.31 -8.71 14.16
N GLU A 5 15.35 -9.90 14.76
CA GLU A 5 14.16 -10.50 15.40
C GLU A 5 13.58 -9.57 16.47
N ASP A 6 14.43 -8.90 17.24
CA ASP A 6 14.02 -7.91 18.24
C ASP A 6 13.17 -6.78 17.65
N ASP A 7 13.48 -6.32 16.44
CA ASP A 7 12.72 -5.26 15.79
C ASP A 7 11.38 -5.78 15.26
N ILE A 8 11.33 -7.01 14.74
CA ILE A 8 10.07 -7.68 14.37
C ILE A 8 9.15 -7.78 15.61
N GLN A 9 9.72 -8.16 16.76
CA GLN A 9 8.96 -8.24 18.01
C GLN A 9 8.49 -6.88 18.51
N LYS A 10 9.31 -5.82 18.41
CA LYS A 10 8.88 -4.44 18.70
C LYS A 10 7.69 -4.04 17.84
N VAL A 11 7.75 -4.29 16.52
CA VAL A 11 6.65 -3.99 15.60
C VAL A 11 5.40 -4.75 16.00
N ARG A 12 5.52 -6.05 16.31
CA ARG A 12 4.40 -6.89 16.77
C ARG A 12 3.77 -6.35 18.06
N ALA A 13 4.57 -5.87 18.99
CA ALA A 13 4.11 -5.41 20.30
C ALA A 13 3.34 -4.08 20.24
N VAL A 14 3.70 -3.17 19.33
CA VAL A 14 3.02 -1.88 19.20
C VAL A 14 1.87 -1.90 18.19
N ALA A 15 1.90 -2.81 17.22
CA ALA A 15 0.92 -2.87 16.16
C ALA A 15 -0.36 -3.58 16.63
N THR A 16 -1.21 -2.84 17.34
CA THR A 16 -2.55 -3.31 17.72
C THR A 16 -3.34 -3.71 16.47
N LEU A 17 -3.90 -4.92 16.48
CA LEU A 17 -4.52 -5.49 15.31
C LEU A 17 -5.77 -4.70 14.89
N SER A 18 -6.59 -4.28 15.84
CA SER A 18 -7.75 -3.43 15.58
C SER A 18 -7.39 -2.06 14.99
N ASP A 19 -6.28 -1.43 15.40
CA ASP A 19 -5.80 -0.17 14.84
C ASP A 19 -5.29 -0.32 13.40
N VAL A 20 -4.78 -1.50 13.06
CA VAL A 20 -4.35 -1.84 11.70
C VAL A 20 -5.55 -2.15 10.82
N ILE A 21 -6.60 -2.77 11.36
CA ILE A 21 -7.77 -3.22 10.59
C ILE A 21 -8.83 -2.12 10.42
N SER A 22 -8.95 -1.20 11.37
CA SER A 22 -10.00 -0.16 11.38
C SER A 22 -10.11 0.69 10.11
N PRO A 23 -9.05 0.96 9.31
CA PRO A 23 -9.18 1.65 8.03
C PRO A 23 -9.88 0.81 6.95
N TYR A 24 -9.87 -0.51 7.07
CA TYR A 24 -10.40 -1.44 6.06
C TYR A 24 -11.78 -1.99 6.44
N ALA A 25 -12.09 -2.10 7.72
CA ALA A 25 -13.37 -2.64 8.19
C ALA A 25 -13.82 -1.96 9.49
N GLN A 26 -15.12 -1.66 9.57
CA GLN A 26 -15.74 -1.21 10.82
C GLN A 26 -15.89 -2.39 11.79
N LEU A 27 -15.26 -2.27 12.95
CA LEU A 27 -15.32 -3.27 14.02
C LEU A 27 -16.20 -2.77 15.17
N ARG A 28 -16.94 -3.68 15.80
CA ARG A 28 -17.74 -3.43 17.01
C ARG A 28 -17.30 -4.36 18.12
N ARG A 29 -17.21 -3.86 19.36
CA ARG A 29 -16.84 -4.71 20.51
C ARG A 29 -17.88 -5.79 20.78
N ALA A 30 -17.41 -7.01 21.01
CA ALA A 30 -18.17 -8.18 21.38
C ALA A 30 -17.40 -8.98 22.44
N GLY A 31 -17.64 -8.66 23.72
CA GLY A 31 -16.86 -9.23 24.83
C GLY A 31 -15.40 -8.78 24.78
N ARG A 32 -14.47 -9.74 24.77
CA ARG A 32 -13.01 -9.50 24.65
C ARG A 32 -12.53 -9.33 23.22
N SER A 33 -13.36 -9.64 22.24
CA SER A 33 -13.03 -9.50 20.81
C SER A 33 -13.79 -8.32 20.20
N GLN A 34 -13.42 -7.98 18.96
CA GLN A 34 -14.14 -7.07 18.09
C GLN A 34 -14.63 -7.85 16.87
N VAL A 35 -15.82 -7.52 16.36
CA VAL A 35 -16.45 -8.22 15.24
C VAL A 35 -16.89 -7.23 14.17
N GLY A 36 -16.69 -7.55 12.90
CA GLY A 36 -17.08 -6.74 11.75
C GLY A 36 -17.34 -7.54 10.49
N LEU A 37 -17.64 -6.85 9.39
CA LEU A 37 -17.67 -7.45 8.06
C LEU A 37 -16.24 -7.75 7.60
N CYS A 38 -16.05 -8.89 6.95
CA CYS A 38 -14.75 -9.31 6.47
C CYS A 38 -14.25 -8.43 5.32
N PRO A 39 -13.01 -7.89 5.39
CA PRO A 39 -12.43 -7.14 4.27
C PRO A 39 -11.95 -8.05 3.13
N PHE A 40 -11.85 -9.37 3.36
CA PHE A 40 -11.34 -10.33 2.37
C PHE A 40 -12.41 -10.93 1.45
N HIS A 41 -13.69 -10.78 1.78
CA HIS A 41 -14.78 -11.27 0.94
C HIS A 41 -16.07 -10.50 1.21
N SER A 42 -17.00 -10.51 0.23
CA SER A 42 -18.28 -9.84 0.37
C SER A 42 -19.27 -10.68 1.18
N GLU A 43 -19.77 -10.12 2.27
CA GLU A 43 -20.77 -10.74 3.15
C GLU A 43 -21.76 -9.71 3.70
N ARG A 44 -22.93 -10.18 4.19
CA ARG A 44 -23.95 -9.32 4.82
C ARG A 44 -23.97 -9.43 6.35
N THR A 45 -23.47 -10.54 6.88
CA THR A 45 -23.46 -10.84 8.32
C THR A 45 -22.02 -10.77 8.82
N PRO A 46 -21.72 -10.04 9.92
CA PRO A 46 -20.37 -9.96 10.46
C PRO A 46 -19.81 -11.34 10.82
N SER A 47 -18.77 -11.80 10.13
CA SER A 47 -18.07 -13.05 10.45
C SER A 47 -16.60 -12.85 10.81
N PHE A 48 -16.11 -11.61 10.76
CA PHE A 48 -14.71 -11.28 10.99
C PHE A 48 -14.46 -10.93 12.46
N ASN A 49 -13.74 -11.78 13.19
CA ASN A 49 -13.38 -11.61 14.60
C ASN A 49 -11.92 -11.16 14.74
N VAL A 50 -11.69 -10.18 15.58
CA VAL A 50 -10.37 -9.61 15.92
C VAL A 50 -10.20 -9.65 17.42
N ASN A 51 -9.07 -10.17 17.89
CA ASN A 51 -8.75 -10.23 19.30
C ASN A 51 -7.36 -9.64 19.54
N ASP A 52 -7.32 -8.44 20.11
CA ASP A 52 -6.08 -7.71 20.36
C ASP A 52 -5.22 -8.37 21.46
N ASP A 53 -5.86 -8.96 22.49
CA ASP A 53 -5.16 -9.67 23.58
C ASP A 53 -4.29 -10.83 23.07
N THR A 54 -4.77 -11.53 22.04
CA THR A 54 -4.06 -12.65 21.40
C THR A 54 -3.29 -12.22 20.15
N GLY A 55 -3.50 -11.00 19.66
CA GLY A 55 -2.94 -10.49 18.41
C GLY A 55 -3.38 -11.28 17.17
N ARG A 56 -4.61 -11.83 17.17
CA ARG A 56 -5.12 -12.72 16.11
C ARG A 56 -6.44 -12.24 15.53
N TYR A 57 -6.65 -12.52 14.24
CA TYR A 57 -7.94 -12.43 13.59
C TYR A 57 -8.36 -13.76 12.97
N MET A 58 -9.67 -13.94 12.81
CA MET A 58 -10.27 -15.03 12.07
C MET A 58 -11.60 -14.60 11.47
N CYS A 59 -11.80 -14.90 10.19
CA CYS A 59 -13.07 -14.83 9.51
C CYS A 59 -13.72 -16.22 9.51
N PHE A 60 -14.90 -16.35 10.10
CA PHE A 60 -15.65 -17.60 10.09
C PHE A 60 -16.40 -17.85 8.77
N GLY A 61 -16.56 -16.85 7.91
CA GLY A 61 -17.17 -16.98 6.59
C GLY A 61 -16.23 -17.54 5.52
N CYS A 62 -15.05 -16.95 5.36
CA CYS A 62 -14.08 -17.33 4.32
C CYS A 62 -12.83 -18.07 4.84
N GLY A 63 -12.67 -18.21 6.16
CA GLY A 63 -11.54 -18.91 6.78
C GLY A 63 -10.23 -18.10 6.86
N ALA A 64 -10.21 -16.86 6.36
CA ALA A 64 -9.06 -15.96 6.49
C ALA A 64 -8.69 -15.80 7.97
N LYS A 65 -7.40 -15.99 8.31
CA LYS A 65 -6.92 -15.95 9.68
C LYS A 65 -5.44 -15.59 9.72
N GLY A 66 -4.99 -15.02 10.83
CA GLY A 66 -3.58 -14.67 10.96
C GLY A 66 -3.32 -13.68 12.10
N ASP A 67 -2.11 -13.12 12.08
CA ASP A 67 -1.72 -11.99 12.92
C ASP A 67 -1.71 -10.68 12.11
N VAL A 68 -1.19 -9.61 12.73
CA VAL A 68 -1.09 -8.28 12.11
C VAL A 68 -0.28 -8.28 10.81
N PHE A 69 0.77 -9.09 10.72
CA PHE A 69 1.59 -9.19 9.51
C PHE A 69 0.86 -9.95 8.42
N ASN A 70 0.16 -11.05 8.76
CA ASN A 70 -0.64 -11.78 7.78
C ASN A 70 -1.74 -10.90 7.20
N PHE A 71 -2.39 -10.09 8.04
CA PHE A 71 -3.43 -9.16 7.60
C PHE A 71 -2.88 -8.16 6.56
N VAL A 72 -1.77 -7.49 6.89
CA VAL A 72 -1.15 -6.49 5.99
C VAL A 72 -0.64 -7.14 4.71
N GLN A 73 0.02 -8.31 4.78
CA GLN A 73 0.45 -9.04 3.58
C GLN A 73 -0.72 -9.32 2.63
N ALA A 74 -1.84 -9.80 3.16
CA ALA A 74 -3.00 -10.14 2.35
C ALA A 74 -3.72 -8.90 1.80
N MET A 75 -3.84 -7.84 2.61
CA MET A 75 -4.60 -6.63 2.23
C MET A 75 -3.82 -5.73 1.27
N GLU A 76 -2.49 -5.73 1.36
CA GLU A 76 -1.61 -4.81 0.62
C GLU A 76 -0.74 -5.54 -0.41
N HIS A 77 -0.94 -6.85 -0.57
CA HIS A 77 -0.15 -7.71 -1.47
C HIS A 77 1.36 -7.60 -1.24
N LEU A 78 1.77 -7.53 0.02
CA LEU A 78 3.17 -7.44 0.44
C LEU A 78 3.71 -8.81 0.83
N ASP A 79 5.03 -8.98 0.69
CA ASP A 79 5.75 -10.06 1.36
C ASP A 79 5.90 -9.75 2.87
N PHE A 80 6.41 -10.72 3.63
CA PHE A 80 6.57 -10.56 5.08
C PHE A 80 7.43 -9.34 5.42
N ILE A 81 8.56 -9.16 4.75
CA ILE A 81 9.48 -8.02 4.96
C ILE A 81 8.76 -6.70 4.67
N GLY A 82 8.06 -6.60 3.54
CA GLY A 82 7.29 -5.41 3.17
C GLY A 82 6.19 -5.10 4.19
N ALA A 83 5.52 -6.11 4.74
CA ALA A 83 4.54 -5.91 5.81
C ALA A 83 5.18 -5.41 7.12
N VAL A 84 6.35 -5.93 7.50
CA VAL A 84 7.11 -5.41 8.66
C VAL A 84 7.54 -3.97 8.40
N GLU A 85 8.11 -3.65 7.23
CA GLU A 85 8.52 -2.29 6.86
C GLU A 85 7.35 -1.30 6.87
N LYS A 86 6.20 -1.69 6.33
CA LYS A 86 4.99 -0.86 6.31
C LYS A 86 4.48 -0.57 7.72
N LEU A 87 4.41 -1.58 8.58
CA LEU A 87 3.99 -1.39 9.97
C LEU A 87 5.03 -0.58 10.76
N ALA A 88 6.31 -0.86 10.58
CA ALA A 88 7.38 -0.09 11.23
C ALA A 88 7.31 1.40 10.85
N GLY A 89 7.11 1.71 9.56
CA GLY A 89 6.90 3.09 9.11
C GLY A 89 5.65 3.74 9.72
N LYS A 90 4.53 2.99 9.83
CA LYS A 90 3.29 3.49 10.47
C LYS A 90 3.47 3.79 11.96
N PHE A 91 4.24 2.98 12.67
CA PHE A 91 4.43 3.09 14.13
C PHE A 91 5.76 3.74 14.52
N GLY A 92 6.54 4.27 13.57
CA GLY A 92 7.80 4.97 13.84
C GLY A 92 8.92 4.09 14.41
N ILE A 93 8.96 2.80 14.05
CA ILE A 93 10.01 1.87 14.49
C ILE A 93 11.13 1.85 13.46
N GLU A 94 12.36 2.06 13.92
CA GLU A 94 13.56 1.86 13.11
C GLU A 94 13.90 0.36 13.02
N LEU A 95 14.11 -0.13 11.79
CA LEU A 95 14.42 -1.54 11.53
C LEU A 95 15.90 -1.73 11.22
N HIS A 96 16.53 -2.65 11.92
CA HIS A 96 17.88 -3.12 11.66
C HIS A 96 17.83 -4.42 10.85
N TYR A 97 18.68 -4.53 9.83
CA TYR A 97 18.72 -5.71 8.97
C TYR A 97 19.96 -6.54 9.30
N THR A 98 19.77 -7.83 9.56
CA THR A 98 20.88 -8.77 9.66
C THR A 98 21.37 -9.10 8.24
N SER A 99 22.58 -8.66 7.94
CA SER A 99 23.12 -8.61 6.58
C SER A 99 23.46 -10.00 6.03
N GLY A 100 23.17 -10.21 4.73
CA GLY A 100 23.76 -11.31 3.96
C GLY A 100 23.26 -11.42 2.51
N ALA A 101 21.96 -11.25 2.24
CA ALA A 101 21.41 -11.61 0.92
C ALA A 101 20.19 -10.76 0.55
N GLY A 102 20.35 -9.47 0.27
CA GLY A 102 19.22 -8.68 -0.24
C GLY A 102 19.44 -7.17 -0.43
N SER A 103 20.63 -6.64 -0.13
CA SER A 103 20.93 -5.23 -0.39
C SER A 103 20.87 -4.89 -1.89
N GLY A 104 21.30 -5.81 -2.76
CA GLY A 104 21.25 -5.64 -4.22
C GLY A 104 19.82 -5.59 -4.77
N GLU A 105 18.97 -6.55 -4.41
CA GLU A 105 17.58 -6.60 -4.90
C GLU A 105 16.73 -5.45 -4.33
N ARG A 106 16.91 -5.08 -3.05
CA ARG A 106 16.20 -3.92 -2.47
C ARG A 106 16.67 -2.62 -3.12
N LYS A 107 17.97 -2.45 -3.34
CA LYS A 107 18.51 -1.29 -4.07
C LYS A 107 17.93 -1.26 -5.48
N HIS A 108 17.96 -2.36 -6.21
CA HIS A 108 17.42 -2.44 -7.56
C HIS A 108 15.91 -2.15 -7.61
N ARG A 109 15.11 -2.72 -6.70
CA ARG A 109 13.68 -2.43 -6.58
C ARG A 109 13.42 -0.96 -6.24
N LYS A 110 14.23 -0.37 -5.36
CA LYS A 110 14.16 1.06 -5.03
C LYS A 110 14.52 1.93 -6.22
N ASP A 111 15.56 1.57 -6.97
CA ASP A 111 15.98 2.26 -8.19
C ASP A 111 14.86 2.22 -9.25
N LEU A 112 14.22 1.06 -9.43
CA LEU A 112 13.06 0.90 -10.34
C LEU A 112 11.85 1.72 -9.87
N GLN A 113 11.55 1.73 -8.57
CA GLN A 113 10.46 2.54 -8.01
C GLN A 113 10.71 4.04 -8.23
N GLN A 114 11.93 4.51 -8.00
CA GLN A 114 12.31 5.91 -8.24
C GLN A 114 12.22 6.26 -9.74
N LEU A 115 12.60 5.34 -10.63
CA LEU A 115 12.44 5.54 -12.07
C LEU A 115 10.96 5.64 -12.46
N MET A 116 10.10 4.80 -11.87
CA MET A 116 8.65 4.87 -12.07
C MET A 116 8.05 6.18 -11.57
N GLU A 117 8.48 6.67 -10.40
CA GLU A 117 8.03 7.96 -9.86
C GLU A 117 8.41 9.11 -10.80
N ARG A 118 9.65 9.13 -11.30
CA ARG A 118 10.09 10.10 -12.31
C ARG A 118 9.26 10.03 -13.59
N ALA A 119 8.90 8.82 -14.04
CA ALA A 119 8.06 8.64 -15.21
C ALA A 119 6.64 9.20 -15.00
N VAL A 120 6.03 8.91 -13.85
CA VAL A 120 4.72 9.47 -13.49
C VAL A 120 4.77 11.00 -13.48
N ASP A 121 5.79 11.59 -12.86
CA ASP A 121 5.95 13.04 -12.79
C ASP A 121 6.14 13.66 -14.16
N TRP A 122 6.91 13.02 -15.03
CA TRP A 122 7.13 13.48 -16.41
C TRP A 122 5.82 13.51 -17.22
N TYR A 123 5.05 12.41 -17.20
CA TYR A 123 3.77 12.35 -17.90
C TYR A 123 2.75 13.32 -17.30
N HIS A 124 2.75 13.50 -15.98
CA HIS A 124 1.85 14.44 -15.30
C HIS A 124 2.16 15.89 -15.67
N ALA A 125 3.42 16.29 -15.63
CA ALA A 125 3.87 17.61 -16.06
C ALA A 125 3.47 17.87 -17.52
N ARG A 126 3.66 16.88 -18.40
CA ARG A 126 3.25 16.98 -19.81
C ARG A 126 1.74 17.14 -19.97
N LEU A 127 0.91 16.46 -19.17
CA LEU A 127 -0.54 16.68 -19.18
C LEU A 127 -0.89 18.13 -18.80
N LEU A 128 -0.18 18.72 -17.84
CA LEU A 128 -0.47 20.08 -17.35
C LEU A 128 0.00 21.15 -18.34
N GLU A 129 1.20 21.01 -18.87
CA GLU A 129 1.93 22.08 -19.58
C GLU A 129 2.11 21.81 -21.07
N GLY A 130 2.06 20.54 -21.49
CA GLY A 130 2.34 20.12 -22.86
C GLY A 130 1.33 20.70 -23.86
N PRO A 131 1.78 21.27 -24.99
CA PRO A 131 0.88 21.79 -26.02
C PRO A 131 0.10 20.68 -26.71
N ASP A 132 0.69 19.50 -26.84
CA ASP A 132 0.11 18.28 -27.40
C ASP A 132 -0.95 17.62 -26.50
N ALA A 133 -0.94 17.90 -25.20
CA ALA A 133 -1.87 17.33 -24.23
C ALA A 133 -3.26 18.02 -24.20
N ARG A 134 -3.55 18.96 -25.11
CA ARG A 134 -4.82 19.70 -25.12
C ARG A 134 -6.04 18.78 -25.22
N ALA A 135 -6.02 17.81 -26.13
CA ALA A 135 -7.12 16.87 -26.32
C ALA A 135 -7.41 16.04 -25.06
N ALA A 136 -6.36 15.63 -24.34
CA ALA A 136 -6.50 14.91 -23.07
C ALA A 136 -7.12 15.80 -21.98
N ARG A 137 -6.69 17.06 -21.85
CA ARG A 137 -7.29 18.00 -20.90
C ARG A 137 -8.77 18.25 -21.18
N GLU A 138 -9.15 18.37 -22.46
CA GLU A 138 -10.56 18.52 -22.87
C GLU A 138 -11.36 17.25 -22.55
N TYR A 139 -10.82 16.06 -22.83
CA TYR A 139 -11.43 14.76 -22.49
C TYR A 139 -11.66 14.59 -20.97
N LEU A 140 -10.69 14.97 -20.15
CA LEU A 140 -10.81 14.88 -18.69
C LEU A 140 -11.84 15.89 -18.15
N ARG A 141 -11.92 17.10 -18.73
CA ARG A 141 -12.94 18.09 -18.38
C ARG A 141 -14.34 17.56 -18.67
N ALA A 142 -14.54 16.92 -19.82
CA ALA A 142 -15.83 16.32 -20.18
C ALA A 142 -16.27 15.16 -19.27
N ARG A 143 -15.38 14.65 -18.41
CA ARG A 143 -15.65 13.59 -17.42
C ARG A 143 -15.59 14.05 -15.98
N ASP A 144 -15.45 15.35 -15.73
CA ASP A 144 -15.26 15.91 -14.39
C ASP A 144 -14.02 15.34 -13.66
N LEU A 145 -12.98 14.96 -14.43
CA LEU A 145 -11.70 14.43 -13.91
C LEU A 145 -10.53 15.42 -14.06
N ALA A 146 -10.79 16.65 -14.52
CA ALA A 146 -9.77 17.68 -14.67
C ALA A 146 -9.47 18.42 -13.35
N GLY A 147 -8.46 19.30 -13.37
CA GLY A 147 -8.16 20.16 -12.22
C GLY A 147 -7.57 19.38 -11.05
N ASP A 148 -8.22 19.45 -9.88
CA ASP A 148 -7.70 18.88 -8.64
C ASP A 148 -7.66 17.35 -8.66
N VAL A 149 -8.63 16.70 -9.31
CA VAL A 149 -8.65 15.24 -9.46
C VAL A 149 -7.43 14.77 -10.25
N ALA A 150 -7.18 15.39 -11.41
CA ALA A 150 -6.01 15.07 -12.23
C ALA A 150 -4.68 15.29 -11.49
N ARG A 151 -4.59 16.33 -10.63
CA ARG A 151 -3.41 16.61 -9.80
C ARG A 151 -3.23 15.60 -8.68
N GLN A 152 -4.28 15.31 -7.92
CA GLN A 152 -4.24 14.39 -6.78
C GLN A 152 -3.80 12.99 -7.20
N PHE A 153 -4.32 12.52 -8.33
CA PHE A 153 -4.04 11.18 -8.85
C PHE A 153 -2.89 11.14 -9.86
N LYS A 154 -2.19 12.27 -10.07
CA LYS A 154 -1.10 12.41 -11.06
C LYS A 154 -1.43 11.83 -12.43
N ILE A 155 -2.62 12.14 -12.97
CA ILE A 155 -3.01 11.71 -14.32
C ILE A 155 -2.02 12.33 -15.32
N GLY A 156 -1.53 11.54 -16.28
CA GLY A 156 -0.50 11.97 -17.23
C GLY A 156 -0.95 11.93 -18.69
N TRP A 157 -0.09 12.46 -19.57
CA TRP A 157 -0.26 12.42 -21.03
C TRP A 157 0.98 11.82 -21.68
N ALA A 158 0.81 10.69 -22.38
CA ALA A 158 1.86 10.10 -23.20
C ALA A 158 1.80 10.70 -24.61
N PRO A 159 2.91 11.27 -25.13
CA PRO A 159 2.95 11.74 -26.51
C PRO A 159 2.95 10.59 -27.50
N ASP A 160 2.68 10.90 -28.76
CA ASP A 160 2.72 9.94 -29.88
C ASP A 160 4.16 9.55 -30.30
N GLU A 161 5.16 9.91 -29.51
CA GLU A 161 6.57 9.59 -29.73
C GLU A 161 6.95 8.30 -28.98
N TRP A 162 7.57 7.36 -29.67
CA TRP A 162 7.85 6.02 -29.15
C TRP A 162 8.94 5.96 -28.06
N ASP A 163 9.82 6.97 -27.96
CA ASP A 163 10.98 6.99 -27.06
C ASP A 163 11.07 8.25 -26.18
N ALA A 164 10.04 9.11 -26.18
CA ALA A 164 10.11 10.41 -25.52
C ALA A 164 10.37 10.33 -24.01
N LEU A 165 9.83 9.31 -23.34
CA LEU A 165 10.11 9.07 -21.92
C LEU A 165 11.57 8.64 -21.71
N SER A 166 12.09 7.73 -22.53
CA SER A 166 13.47 7.25 -22.41
C SER A 166 14.44 8.42 -22.53
N ARG A 167 14.31 9.20 -23.61
CA ARG A 167 15.16 10.38 -23.85
C ARG A 167 15.08 11.44 -22.74
N ALA A 168 13.96 11.51 -22.02
CA ALA A 168 13.78 12.46 -20.93
C ALA A 168 14.28 11.95 -19.57
N LEU A 169 14.44 10.63 -19.41
CA LEU A 169 14.86 10.01 -18.15
C LEU A 169 16.29 9.45 -18.18
N ASP A 170 16.89 9.30 -19.36
CA ASP A 170 18.32 9.05 -19.58
C ASP A 170 19.20 10.14 -18.94
#